data_AF-A0A6N0M3K0-F1
#
_entry.id   AF-A0A6N0M3K0-F1
#
_cell.length_a   1.000
_cell.length_b   1.000
_cell.length_c   1.000
_cell.angle_alpha   90.00
_cell.angle_beta   90.00
_cell.angle_gamma   90.00
#
_symmetry.space_group_name_H-M   'P 1'
#
loop_
_entity.id
_entity.type
_entity.pdbx_description
1 polymer ?
#
loop_
_entity_poly.entity_id
_entity_poly.type
_entity_poly.pdbx_seq_one_letter_code
_entity_poly.pdbx_strand_id
1 'polypeptide(L)'
;MLKLLPKFTIGFATAALSTGIITTSLAQSSTVSYDFTINVTKGSLAGKSFNGSFSYDNSTLKGIGVEELGITQGLKTCFNYLGRNYSESDDRDYPTFPKLVFDNGKIKQLDFWLQPEKRVVWWNLPGWEVKYTQRHASAPTVLNCHKR
;
A
#
# COMPACT_ATOMS: atom_id res chain seq x y z
N MET A 1 43.88 -51.84 -18.65
CA MET A 1 43.37 -50.47 -18.44
C MET A 1 42.50 -50.08 -19.63
N LEU A 2 41.18 -50.03 -19.46
CA LEU A 2 40.27 -49.43 -20.44
C LEU A 2 39.11 -48.81 -19.65
N LYS A 3 38.94 -47.48 -19.77
CA LYS A 3 38.03 -46.66 -18.96
C LYS A 3 36.60 -46.69 -19.52
N LEU A 4 35.62 -46.59 -18.61
CA LEU A 4 34.20 -46.33 -18.88
C LEU A 4 33.96 -45.17 -19.85
N LEU A 5 32.89 -45.26 -20.64
CA LEU A 5 32.19 -44.10 -21.19
C LEU A 5 30.69 -44.22 -20.87
N PRO A 6 30.10 -43.32 -20.07
CA PRO A 6 28.66 -43.22 -19.98
C PRO A 6 28.13 -42.48 -21.22
N LYS A 7 27.04 -42.98 -21.79
CA LYS A 7 26.30 -42.31 -22.86
C LYS A 7 25.61 -41.08 -22.25
N PHE A 8 26.10 -39.89 -22.57
CA PHE A 8 25.41 -38.64 -22.27
C PHE A 8 24.36 -38.39 -23.36
N THR A 9 23.08 -38.62 -23.02
CA THR A 9 21.97 -38.13 -23.82
C THR A 9 21.72 -36.68 -23.43
N ILE A 10 22.00 -35.74 -24.34
CA ILE A 10 21.69 -34.34 -24.14
C ILE A 10 20.28 -34.10 -24.72
N GLY A 11 19.31 -33.89 -23.84
CA GLY A 11 17.99 -33.40 -24.23
C GLY A 11 17.96 -31.88 -24.19
N PHE A 12 17.73 -31.23 -25.32
CA PHE A 12 17.43 -29.80 -25.34
C PHE A 12 15.92 -29.62 -25.23
N ALA A 13 15.44 -29.22 -24.06
CA ALA A 13 14.07 -28.72 -23.92
C ALA A 13 14.07 -27.23 -24.27
N THR A 14 13.70 -26.89 -25.50
CA THR A 14 13.42 -25.50 -25.88
C THR A 14 12.02 -25.14 -25.38
N ALA A 15 11.94 -24.43 -24.26
CA ALA A 15 10.70 -23.77 -23.86
C ALA A 15 10.51 -22.52 -24.74
N ALA A 16 9.50 -22.54 -25.59
CA ALA A 16 9.05 -21.34 -26.29
C ALA A 16 8.45 -20.38 -25.26
N LEU A 17 9.06 -19.19 -25.09
CA LEU A 17 8.46 -18.09 -24.34
C LEU A 17 7.25 -17.60 -25.15
N SER A 18 6.06 -18.02 -24.73
CA SER A 18 4.82 -17.41 -25.20
C SER A 18 4.82 -15.95 -24.74
N THR A 19 4.91 -15.02 -25.69
CA THR A 19 4.57 -13.62 -25.44
C THR A 19 3.07 -13.56 -25.16
N GLY A 20 2.71 -13.66 -23.88
CA GLY A 20 1.39 -13.28 -23.42
C GLY A 20 1.16 -11.82 -23.80
N ILE A 21 0.07 -11.55 -24.50
CA ILE A 21 -0.39 -10.19 -24.70
C ILE A 21 -0.71 -9.64 -23.30
N ILE A 22 0.12 -8.71 -22.83
CA ILE A 22 -0.27 -7.85 -21.72
C ILE A 22 -1.35 -6.95 -22.30
N THR A 23 -2.61 -7.30 -22.07
CA THR A 23 -3.70 -6.35 -22.22
C THR A 23 -3.39 -5.23 -21.23
N THR A 24 -2.86 -4.12 -21.72
CA THR A 24 -2.80 -2.87 -20.97
C THR A 24 -4.24 -2.50 -20.67
N SER A 25 -4.71 -2.74 -19.44
CA SER A 25 -5.99 -2.18 -19.01
C SER A 25 -5.86 -0.68 -19.18
N LEU A 26 -6.65 -0.10 -20.08
CA LEU A 26 -6.78 1.34 -20.22
C LEU A 26 -7.02 1.89 -18.81
N ALA A 27 -6.09 2.70 -18.33
CA ALA A 27 -6.18 3.37 -17.04
C ALA A 27 -7.41 4.28 -17.07
N GLN A 28 -8.57 3.76 -16.67
CA GLN A 28 -9.66 4.61 -16.23
C GLN A 28 -9.17 5.30 -14.97
N SER A 29 -8.83 6.58 -15.09
CA SER A 29 -8.67 7.46 -13.92
C SER A 29 -9.90 7.27 -13.06
N SER A 30 -9.68 6.56 -11.96
CA SER A 30 -10.72 6.16 -11.04
C SER A 30 -10.13 6.34 -9.66
N THR A 31 -10.81 7.15 -8.86
CA THR A 31 -10.47 7.28 -7.46
C THR A 31 -10.60 5.92 -6.81
N VAL A 32 -9.49 5.32 -6.41
CA VAL A 32 -9.46 4.06 -5.67
C VAL A 32 -9.50 4.39 -4.19
N SER A 33 -10.35 3.69 -3.43
CA SER A 33 -10.51 3.92 -2.00
C SER A 33 -10.30 2.64 -1.19
N TYR A 34 -9.70 2.78 -0.02
CA TYR A 34 -9.43 1.70 0.91
C TYR A 34 -9.89 2.09 2.32
N ASP A 35 -10.40 1.12 3.06
CA ASP A 35 -10.48 1.16 4.51
C ASP A 35 -9.30 0.40 5.10
N PHE A 36 -8.73 0.90 6.19
CA PHE A 36 -7.71 0.18 6.94
C PHE A 36 -8.04 0.12 8.44
N THR A 37 -7.59 -0.97 9.05
CA THR A 37 -7.58 -1.18 10.49
C THR A 37 -6.15 -1.41 10.92
N ILE A 38 -5.71 -0.61 11.88
CA ILE A 38 -4.46 -0.79 12.60
C ILE A 38 -4.77 -1.59 13.86
N ASN A 39 -4.06 -2.69 14.08
CA ASN A 39 -4.08 -3.46 15.32
C ASN A 39 -2.74 -3.29 16.05
N VAL A 40 -2.79 -2.87 17.30
CA VAL A 40 -1.60 -2.71 18.12
C VAL A 40 -1.32 -4.03 18.83
N THR A 41 -0.19 -4.66 18.52
CA THR A 41 0.20 -5.98 19.06
C THR A 41 1.25 -5.89 20.17
N LYS A 42 1.90 -4.73 20.36
CA LYS A 42 2.90 -4.51 21.44
C LYS A 42 2.83 -3.09 22.01
N GLY A 43 3.41 -2.90 23.21
CA GLY A 43 3.51 -1.59 23.88
C GLY A 43 2.30 -1.24 24.74
N SER A 44 2.23 0.01 25.22
CA SER A 44 1.17 0.47 26.15
C SER A 44 -0.23 0.49 25.53
N LEU A 45 -0.33 0.47 24.20
CA LEU A 45 -1.58 0.43 23.47
C LEU A 45 -1.92 -0.98 22.96
N ALA A 46 -1.18 -2.03 23.34
CA ALA A 46 -1.43 -3.40 22.88
C ALA A 46 -2.89 -3.82 23.13
N GLY A 47 -3.49 -4.49 22.14
CA GLY A 47 -4.89 -4.89 22.14
C GLY A 47 -5.87 -3.81 21.71
N LYS A 48 -5.41 -2.58 21.42
CA LYS A 48 -6.24 -1.54 20.80
C LYS A 48 -6.23 -1.68 19.28
N SER A 49 -7.32 -1.21 18.66
CA SER A 49 -7.43 -1.08 17.20
C SER A 49 -7.93 0.30 16.83
N PHE A 50 -7.47 0.78 15.67
CA PHE A 50 -7.80 2.10 15.12
C PHE A 50 -8.19 1.95 13.66
N ASN A 51 -9.12 2.78 13.19
CA ASN A 51 -9.65 2.70 11.84
C ASN A 51 -9.33 3.97 11.05
N GLY A 52 -9.14 3.81 9.76
CA GLY A 52 -8.99 4.90 8.83
C GLY A 52 -9.33 4.49 7.41
N SER A 53 -9.18 5.44 6.51
CA SER A 53 -9.34 5.26 5.09
C SER A 53 -8.35 6.13 4.33
N PHE A 54 -8.07 5.73 3.10
CA PHE A 54 -7.39 6.59 2.15
C PHE A 54 -7.95 6.37 0.75
N SER A 55 -7.79 7.36 -0.11
CA SER A 55 -8.10 7.26 -1.53
C SER A 55 -7.05 7.96 -2.38
N TYR A 56 -6.92 7.57 -3.64
CA TYR A 56 -5.97 8.17 -4.56
C TYR A 56 -6.46 8.05 -6.01
N ASP A 57 -5.99 8.95 -6.88
CA ASP A 57 -6.14 8.79 -8.32
C ASP A 57 -5.05 7.86 -8.84
N ASN A 58 -5.46 6.75 -9.46
CA ASN A 58 -4.54 5.76 -10.02
C ASN A 58 -4.07 6.10 -11.44
N SER A 59 -4.50 7.23 -12.01
CA SER A 59 -4.21 7.63 -13.40
C SER A 59 -2.71 7.71 -13.74
N THR A 60 -1.87 7.96 -12.73
CA THR A 60 -0.42 8.14 -12.90
C THR A 60 0.40 6.88 -12.59
N LEU A 61 -0.23 5.82 -12.04
CA LEU A 61 0.45 4.59 -11.68
C LEU A 61 0.67 3.69 -12.89
N LYS A 62 1.88 3.13 -13.00
CA LYS A 62 2.27 2.17 -14.03
C LYS A 62 2.11 0.73 -13.56
N GLY A 63 2.07 0.49 -12.25
CA GLY A 63 1.92 -0.83 -11.64
C GLY A 63 3.20 -1.67 -11.65
N ILE A 64 4.36 -1.07 -11.93
CA ILE A 64 5.66 -1.76 -12.02
C ILE A 64 6.73 -1.05 -11.20
N GLY A 65 7.59 -1.82 -10.52
CA GLY A 65 8.63 -1.25 -9.67
C GLY A 65 8.06 -0.47 -8.47
N VAL A 66 8.86 0.44 -7.93
CA VAL A 66 8.47 1.29 -6.79
C VAL A 66 7.87 2.60 -7.32
N GLU A 67 6.69 2.95 -6.80
CA GLU A 67 5.96 4.17 -7.17
C GLU A 67 5.45 4.88 -5.90
N GLU A 68 5.35 6.22 -5.95
CA GLU A 68 4.85 7.03 -4.85
C GLU A 68 3.76 8.01 -5.32
N LEU A 69 2.69 8.14 -4.54
CA LEU A 69 1.65 9.15 -4.73
C LEU A 69 1.54 10.04 -3.49
N GLY A 70 1.58 11.35 -3.67
CA GLY A 70 1.35 12.32 -2.61
C GLY A 70 0.01 13.04 -2.78
N ILE A 71 -0.22 14.04 -1.93
CA ILE A 71 -1.45 14.84 -1.93
C ILE A 71 -1.71 15.51 -3.29
N THR A 72 -0.65 15.97 -3.96
CA THR A 72 -0.74 16.61 -5.29
C THR A 72 -1.24 15.66 -6.38
N GLN A 73 -1.12 14.34 -6.17
CA GLN A 73 -1.62 13.29 -7.05
C GLN A 73 -2.96 12.72 -6.58
N GLY A 74 -3.71 13.49 -5.78
CA GLY A 74 -5.06 13.14 -5.35
C GLY A 74 -5.12 12.21 -4.14
N LEU A 75 -3.99 11.95 -3.45
CA LEU A 75 -4.01 11.21 -2.20
C LEU A 75 -4.87 11.96 -1.15
N LYS A 76 -5.85 11.24 -0.62
CA LYS A 76 -6.62 11.64 0.55
C LYS A 76 -6.50 10.61 1.64
N THR A 77 -6.42 11.04 2.90
CA THR A 77 -6.27 10.16 4.07
C THR A 77 -7.10 10.67 5.23
N CYS A 78 -7.74 9.76 5.94
CA CYS A 78 -8.48 10.07 7.16
C CYS A 78 -8.36 8.92 8.16
N PHE A 79 -8.01 9.18 9.41
CA PHE A 79 -8.06 8.13 10.43
C PHE A 79 -8.39 8.66 11.82
N ASN A 80 -9.02 7.81 12.63
CA ASN A 80 -9.29 8.09 14.03
C ASN A 80 -8.22 7.42 14.89
N TYR A 81 -7.45 8.21 15.64
CA TYR A 81 -6.50 7.71 16.61
C TYR A 81 -6.74 8.36 17.97
N LEU A 82 -6.95 7.52 18.99
CA LEU A 82 -7.25 7.91 20.37
C LEU A 82 -8.40 8.93 20.47
N GLY A 83 -9.44 8.76 19.65
CA GLY A 83 -10.62 9.63 19.65
C GLY A 83 -10.47 10.92 18.86
N ARG A 84 -9.31 11.17 18.23
CA ARG A 84 -9.07 12.33 17.37
C ARG A 84 -9.00 11.91 15.90
N ASN A 85 -9.62 12.69 15.03
CA ASN A 85 -9.50 12.49 13.57
C ASN A 85 -8.28 13.25 13.05
N TYR A 86 -7.51 12.58 12.19
CA TYR A 86 -6.34 13.13 11.52
C TYR A 86 -6.54 13.03 10.00
N SER A 87 -6.19 14.11 9.31
CA SER A 87 -6.18 14.20 7.84
C SER A 87 -4.77 14.45 7.32
N GLU A 88 -4.60 14.52 6.00
CA GLU A 88 -3.31 14.77 5.33
C GLU A 88 -2.58 16.00 5.90
N SER A 89 -3.35 17.04 6.25
CA SER A 89 -2.82 18.30 6.82
C SER A 89 -2.23 18.18 8.23
N ASP A 90 -2.50 17.08 8.91
CA ASP A 90 -1.98 16.82 10.24
C ASP A 90 -0.67 16.01 10.21
N ASP A 91 -0.20 15.64 9.02
CA ASP A 91 1.16 15.12 8.83
C ASP A 91 2.19 16.20 9.16
N ARG A 92 3.24 15.82 9.89
CA ARG A 92 4.35 16.71 10.29
C ARG A 92 4.97 17.45 9.11
N ASP A 93 5.18 16.76 7.99
CA ASP A 93 5.92 17.26 6.84
C ASP A 93 4.98 17.72 5.71
N TYR A 94 3.71 18.00 6.05
CA TYR A 94 2.73 18.56 5.14
C TYR A 94 3.26 19.87 4.48
N PRO A 95 3.07 20.08 3.16
CA PRO A 95 2.32 19.24 2.21
C PRO A 95 3.16 18.18 1.47
N THR A 96 4.41 17.97 1.85
CA THR A 96 5.29 16.99 1.18
C THR A 96 4.85 15.55 1.46
N PHE A 97 4.25 15.33 2.62
CA PHE A 97 3.65 14.09 3.10
C PHE A 97 2.19 14.33 3.51
N PRO A 98 1.33 13.29 3.60
CA PRO A 98 1.63 11.86 3.47
C PRO A 98 1.92 11.38 2.04
N LYS A 99 2.49 10.18 1.94
CA LYS A 99 2.72 9.48 0.67
C LYS A 99 2.24 8.04 0.71
N LEU A 100 1.63 7.58 -0.38
CA LEU A 100 1.30 6.17 -0.58
C LEU A 100 2.37 5.53 -1.46
N VAL A 101 3.02 4.50 -0.96
CA VAL A 101 4.11 3.78 -1.62
C VAL A 101 3.60 2.45 -2.15
N PHE A 102 3.90 2.19 -3.41
CA PHE A 102 3.58 0.97 -4.13
C PHE A 102 4.85 0.21 -4.50
N ASP A 103 4.73 -1.11 -4.61
CA ASP A 103 5.77 -2.00 -5.10
C ASP A 103 5.11 -3.06 -6.00
N ASN A 104 5.40 -2.98 -7.30
CA ASN A 104 4.80 -3.81 -8.35
C ASN A 104 3.26 -3.83 -8.28
N GLY A 105 2.67 -2.62 -8.23
CA GLY A 105 1.23 -2.41 -8.22
C GLY A 105 0.53 -2.72 -6.89
N LYS A 106 1.26 -3.15 -5.86
CA LYS A 106 0.72 -3.45 -4.52
C LYS A 106 1.05 -2.34 -3.54
N ILE A 107 0.11 -2.00 -2.67
CA ILE A 107 0.33 -1.04 -1.60
C ILE A 107 1.31 -1.63 -0.59
N LYS A 108 2.43 -0.93 -0.40
CA LYS A 108 3.49 -1.29 0.52
C LYS A 108 3.38 -0.52 1.83
N GLN A 109 3.02 0.77 1.75
CA GLN A 109 3.02 1.67 2.90
C GLN A 109 2.18 2.94 2.63
N LEU A 110 1.50 3.47 3.65
CA LEU A 110 1.08 4.87 3.71
C LEU A 110 2.00 5.61 4.70
N ASP A 111 2.92 6.41 4.19
CA ASP A 111 3.80 7.23 5.02
C ASP A 111 3.02 8.42 5.57
N PHE A 112 2.71 8.37 6.87
CA PHE A 112 2.00 9.40 7.60
C PHE A 112 2.63 9.58 8.99
N TRP A 113 3.08 10.79 9.34
CA TRP A 113 3.76 11.12 10.60
C TRP A 113 2.97 12.10 11.48
N LEU A 114 2.58 11.69 12.70
CA LEU A 114 2.05 12.59 13.77
C LEU A 114 3.10 13.06 14.83
N GLN A 115 3.02 14.33 15.27
CA GLN A 115 3.74 14.94 16.42
C GLN A 115 2.78 15.19 17.62
N PRO A 116 3.22 15.40 18.90
CA PRO A 116 4.59 15.64 19.39
C PRO A 116 5.30 14.44 20.07
N GLU A 117 4.64 13.29 20.27
CA GLU A 117 5.24 12.14 20.95
C GLU A 117 5.24 10.88 20.08
N LYS A 118 6.45 10.45 19.71
CA LYS A 118 6.84 9.18 19.07
C LYS A 118 6.33 8.94 17.65
N ARG A 119 7.29 8.59 16.79
CA ARG A 119 7.12 8.09 15.42
C ARG A 119 6.18 6.87 15.44
N VAL A 120 4.89 7.05 15.18
CA VAL A 120 4.03 5.91 14.86
C VAL A 120 4.23 5.62 13.39
N VAL A 121 5.19 4.75 13.08
CA VAL A 121 5.25 4.13 11.75
C VAL A 121 4.23 3.01 11.78
N TRP A 122 3.04 3.29 11.26
CA TRP A 122 1.90 2.38 11.35
C TRP A 122 2.07 1.11 10.50
N TRP A 123 3.02 1.10 9.57
CA TRP A 123 3.13 0.05 8.58
C TRP A 123 4.24 -0.94 8.94
N ASN A 124 3.83 -2.16 9.31
CA ASN A 124 4.68 -3.35 9.44
C ASN A 124 5.89 -3.25 10.37
N LEU A 125 5.95 -2.27 11.28
CA LEU A 125 6.90 -2.34 12.39
C LEU A 125 6.45 -3.41 13.40
N PRO A 126 7.39 -4.12 14.05
CA PRO A 126 7.06 -5.04 15.13
C PRO A 126 6.20 -4.34 16.19
N GLY A 127 4.98 -4.83 16.40
CA GLY A 127 4.02 -4.22 17.34
C GLY A 127 2.80 -3.57 16.71
N TRP A 128 2.74 -3.47 15.37
CA TRP A 128 1.59 -2.91 14.64
C TRP A 128 1.28 -3.79 13.42
N GLU A 129 0.03 -4.20 13.30
CA GLU A 129 -0.47 -4.97 12.15
C GLU A 129 -1.55 -4.16 11.44
N VAL A 130 -1.33 -3.84 10.17
CA VAL A 130 -2.32 -3.11 9.36
C VAL A 130 -2.99 -4.07 8.40
N LYS A 131 -4.32 -4.08 8.44
CA LYS A 131 -5.16 -4.74 7.44
C LYS A 131 -5.89 -3.67 6.65
N TYR A 132 -5.89 -3.77 5.33
CA TYR A 132 -6.65 -2.86 4.49
C TYR A 132 -7.48 -3.65 3.48
N THR A 133 -8.63 -3.08 3.14
CA THR A 133 -9.59 -3.66 2.21
C THR A 133 -9.99 -2.60 1.22
N GLN A 134 -9.90 -2.91 -0.07
CA GLN A 134 -10.36 -2.01 -1.13
C GLN A 134 -11.87 -1.90 -1.06
N ARG A 135 -12.39 -0.67 -1.15
CA ARG A 135 -13.83 -0.43 -1.27
C ARG A 135 -14.30 -0.81 -2.67
N HIS A 136 -15.46 -1.46 -2.75
CA HIS A 136 -16.17 -1.61 -4.02
C HIS A 136 -16.69 -0.24 -4.48
N ALA A 137 -16.79 -0.01 -5.79
CA ALA A 137 -17.12 1.29 -6.39
C ALA A 137 -18.46 1.90 -5.93
N SER A 138 -19.35 1.12 -5.30
CA SER A 138 -20.64 1.54 -4.76
C SER A 138 -20.62 1.84 -3.25
N ALA A 139 -19.48 1.69 -2.57
CA ALA A 139 -19.40 1.90 -1.13
C ALA A 139 -19.33 3.39 -0.79
N PRO A 140 -20.16 3.90 0.15
CA PRO A 140 -20.11 5.30 0.56
C PRO A 140 -18.75 5.64 1.16
N THR A 141 -18.28 6.87 0.91
CA THR A 141 -17.04 7.41 1.46
C THR A 141 -17.11 7.42 3.00
N VAL A 142 -16.39 6.54 3.69
CA VAL A 142 -16.40 6.49 5.15
C VAL A 142 -15.37 7.46 5.76
N LEU A 143 -15.90 8.20 6.72
CA LEU A 143 -15.36 9.23 7.63
C LEU A 143 -15.16 10.62 7.02
N ASN A 144 -16.15 11.48 7.27
CA ASN A 144 -15.98 12.92 7.27
C ASN A 144 -14.85 13.27 8.25
N CYS A 145 -13.66 13.57 7.72
CA CYS A 145 -12.54 14.11 8.48
C CYS A 145 -12.79 15.57 8.92
N HIS A 146 -14.03 15.91 9.25
CA HIS A 146 -14.33 17.17 9.90
C HIS A 146 -13.59 17.16 11.24
N LYS A 147 -12.65 18.10 11.36
CA LYS A 147 -12.01 18.44 12.64
C LYS A 147 -13.15 18.76 13.62
N ARG A 148 -13.36 17.89 14.61
CA ARG A 148 -14.16 18.23 15.79
C ARG A 148 -13.31 19.08 16.71
#